data_AF-A0A3A8YQN5-F1
#
_entry.id   AF-A0A3A8YQN5-F1
#
_cell.length_a   1.000
_cell.length_b   1.000
_cell.length_c   1.000
_cell.angle_alpha   90.00
_cell.angle_beta   90.00
_cell.angle_gamma   90.00
#
_symmetry.space_group_name_H-M   'P 1'
#
loop_
_entity.id
_entity.type
_entity.pdbx_description
1 polymer ?
#
loop_
_entity_poly.entity_id
_entity_poly.type
_entity_poly.pdbx_seq_one_letter_code
_entity_poly.pdbx_strand_id
1 'polypeptide(L)'
;MDDNKRNEERITSILVDTSAFAEADSDFIGLRSRLLPAFFENIETKGILLITHPILDNEIYKHIEDSSIFRNYQDLVKKLKQCNILLENIGCSDEKLFQKIEEFDVREYTFETYKNNFVDAVRLPYVNAEMIFEKYFNSIPPFSSGKKKSEFSDAFVI
;
A
#
# COMPACT_ATOMS: atom_id res chain seq x y z
N MET A 1 21.37 27.56 -34.07
CA MET A 1 20.11 27.90 -33.37
C MET A 1 19.04 27.10 -34.05
N ASP A 2 18.69 25.95 -33.48
CA ASP A 2 17.47 25.26 -33.86
C ASP A 2 16.98 24.53 -32.60
N ASP A 3 16.07 25.20 -31.91
CA ASP A 3 15.38 24.73 -30.71
C ASP A 3 14.43 23.61 -31.12
N ASN A 4 14.95 22.39 -31.22
CA ASN A 4 14.11 21.20 -31.37
C ASN A 4 13.73 20.69 -29.97
N LYS A 5 13.01 21.51 -29.20
CA LYS A 5 12.28 21.06 -28.01
C LYS A 5 11.06 20.27 -28.49
N ARG A 6 11.26 18.98 -28.77
CA ARG A 6 10.17 18.03 -28.53
C ARG A 6 9.80 18.22 -27.06
N ASN A 7 8.59 18.68 -26.78
CA ASN A 7 8.02 18.49 -25.45
C ASN A 7 7.98 16.98 -25.24
N GLU A 8 9.00 16.44 -24.57
CA GLU A 8 9.00 15.05 -24.14
C GLU A 8 7.78 14.87 -23.26
N GLU A 9 6.83 14.07 -23.70
CA GLU A 9 5.66 13.70 -22.92
C GLU A 9 6.14 13.10 -21.60
N ARG A 10 6.08 13.89 -20.54
CA ARG A 10 6.53 13.52 -19.21
C ARG A 10 5.32 13.11 -18.39
N ILE A 11 5.41 11.96 -17.74
CA ILE A 11 4.42 11.55 -16.74
C ILE A 11 4.51 12.53 -15.58
N THR A 12 3.42 13.27 -15.33
CA THR A 12 3.33 14.26 -14.24
C THR A 12 2.54 13.74 -13.06
N SER A 13 1.73 12.70 -13.23
CA SER A 13 0.85 12.18 -12.18
C SER A 13 0.61 10.70 -12.37
N ILE A 14 0.51 9.96 -11.27
CA ILE A 14 0.22 8.53 -11.28
C ILE A 14 -0.78 8.17 -10.18
N LEU A 15 -1.67 7.21 -10.48
CA LEU A 15 -2.45 6.46 -9.52
C LEU A 15 -1.89 5.04 -9.54
N VAL A 16 -1.54 4.50 -8.37
CA VAL A 16 -0.98 3.15 -8.27
C VAL A 16 -2.06 2.22 -7.77
N ASP A 17 -2.27 1.13 -8.49
CA ASP A 17 -3.14 0.05 -8.04
C ASP A 17 -2.53 -0.64 -6.81
N THR A 18 -3.36 -0.93 -5.83
CA THR A 18 -3.02 -1.62 -4.58
C THR A 18 -2.43 -3.00 -4.82
N SER A 19 -2.86 -3.67 -5.89
CA SER A 19 -2.31 -4.95 -6.33
C SER A 19 -0.80 -4.91 -6.60
N ALA A 20 -0.28 -3.80 -7.13
CA ALA A 20 1.16 -3.64 -7.38
C ALA A 20 1.98 -3.60 -6.08
N PHE A 21 1.41 -3.08 -4.99
CA PHE A 21 2.06 -3.13 -3.68
C PHE A 21 2.03 -4.54 -3.10
N ALA A 22 0.94 -5.29 -3.30
CA ALA A 22 0.86 -6.69 -2.90
C ALA A 22 1.92 -7.54 -3.63
N GLU A 23 2.12 -7.33 -4.93
CA GLU A 23 3.18 -7.99 -5.71
C GLU A 23 4.60 -7.64 -5.20
N ALA A 24 4.78 -6.42 -4.69
CA ALA A 24 5.99 -5.98 -4.04
C ALA A 24 6.08 -6.38 -2.55
N ASP A 25 5.25 -7.33 -2.10
CA ASP A 25 5.17 -7.82 -0.72
C ASP A 25 4.85 -6.74 0.33
N SER A 26 4.29 -5.60 -0.11
CA SER A 26 4.03 -4.42 0.73
C SER A 26 5.25 -3.97 1.54
N ASP A 27 6.46 -4.13 0.98
CA ASP A 27 7.72 -3.77 1.63
C ASP A 27 8.02 -2.26 1.61
N PHE A 28 7.11 -1.47 2.18
CA PHE A 28 7.25 -0.01 2.22
C PHE A 28 8.47 0.46 3.01
N ILE A 29 8.91 -0.35 3.98
CA ILE A 29 10.06 -0.07 4.85
C ILE A 29 11.39 -0.58 4.28
N GLY A 30 11.36 -1.37 3.21
CA GLY A 30 12.54 -1.83 2.49
C GLY A 30 13.38 -2.89 3.20
N LEU A 31 12.75 -3.78 3.98
CA LEU A 31 13.45 -4.84 4.71
C LEU A 31 14.05 -5.91 3.80
N ARG A 32 13.38 -6.23 2.69
CA ARG A 32 13.77 -7.29 1.75
C ARG A 32 14.15 -6.74 0.38
N SER A 33 13.45 -5.70 -0.06
CA SER A 33 13.61 -5.10 -1.37
C SER A 33 13.60 -3.58 -1.27
N ARG A 34 14.49 -2.91 -2.02
CA ARG A 34 14.45 -1.45 -2.16
C ARG A 34 13.45 -0.98 -3.22
N LEU A 35 12.63 -1.87 -3.79
CA LEU A 35 11.73 -1.52 -4.89
C LEU A 35 10.77 -0.38 -4.53
N LEU A 36 9.99 -0.54 -3.45
CA LEU A 36 9.03 0.49 -3.02
C LEU A 36 9.72 1.75 -2.49
N PRO A 37 10.74 1.67 -1.60
CA PRO A 37 11.49 2.86 -1.18
C PRO A 37 12.06 3.64 -2.37
N ALA A 38 12.75 2.97 -3.30
CA ALA A 38 13.32 3.62 -4.47
C ALA A 38 12.23 4.16 -5.42
N PHE A 39 11.09 3.50 -5.53
CA PHE A 39 9.95 4.00 -6.31
C PHE A 39 9.46 5.35 -5.77
N PHE A 40 9.22 5.46 -4.46
CA PHE A 40 8.78 6.72 -3.84
C PHE A 40 9.86 7.81 -3.87
N GLU A 41 11.13 7.47 -3.61
CA GLU A 41 12.26 8.39 -3.77
C GLU A 41 12.35 8.94 -5.21
N ASN A 42 12.10 8.11 -6.22
CA ASN A 42 12.11 8.53 -7.63
C ASN A 42 10.91 9.41 -7.99
N ILE A 43 9.74 9.14 -7.42
CA ILE A 43 8.54 9.97 -7.62
C ILE A 43 8.78 11.37 -7.09
N GLU A 44 9.30 11.48 -5.87
CA GLU A 44 9.64 12.74 -5.24
C GLU A 44 10.71 13.48 -6.06
N THR A 45 11.82 12.81 -6.37
CA THR A 45 12.93 13.40 -7.16
C THR A 45 12.47 13.89 -8.53
N LYS A 46 11.54 13.17 -9.16
CA LYS A 46 10.97 13.53 -10.47
C LYS A 46 9.73 14.43 -10.34
N GLY A 47 9.34 14.88 -9.16
CA GLY A 47 8.15 15.72 -8.96
C GLY A 47 6.89 15.14 -9.61
N ILE A 48 6.73 13.81 -9.56
CA ILE A 48 5.54 13.12 -10.04
C ILE A 48 4.48 13.19 -8.94
N LEU A 49 3.29 13.68 -9.28
CA LEU A 49 2.19 13.78 -8.33
C LEU A 49 1.51 12.42 -8.12
N LEU A 50 1.46 11.98 -6.87
CA LEU A 50 0.68 10.80 -6.49
C LEU A 50 -0.80 11.16 -6.38
N ILE A 51 -1.65 10.27 -6.88
CA ILE A 51 -3.10 10.30 -6.72
C ILE A 51 -3.48 9.10 -5.86
N THR A 52 -4.37 9.29 -4.89
CA THR A 52 -4.88 8.21 -4.04
C THR A 52 -6.37 8.37 -3.75
N HIS A 53 -7.00 7.34 -3.20
CA HIS A 53 -8.40 7.34 -2.78
C HIS A 53 -8.53 6.66 -1.41
N PRO A 54 -9.38 7.14 -0.48
CA PRO A 54 -9.45 6.59 0.88
C PRO A 54 -9.78 5.08 0.97
N ILE A 55 -10.42 4.50 -0.06
CA ILE A 55 -10.67 3.06 -0.13
C ILE A 55 -9.38 2.24 -0.17
N LEU A 56 -8.31 2.78 -0.76
CA LEU A 56 -7.04 2.08 -0.91
C LEU A 56 -6.37 1.84 0.45
N ASP A 57 -6.55 2.75 1.42
CA ASP A 57 -5.92 2.66 2.75
C ASP A 57 -6.25 1.33 3.45
N ASN A 58 -7.52 0.89 3.41
CA ASN A 58 -7.96 -0.38 4.01
C ASN A 58 -7.39 -1.59 3.27
N GLU A 59 -7.26 -1.49 1.96
CA GLU A 59 -6.71 -2.56 1.14
C GLU A 59 -5.21 -2.73 1.40
N ILE A 60 -4.48 -1.62 1.54
CA ILE A 60 -3.06 -1.63 1.91
C ILE A 60 -2.86 -2.26 3.28
N TYR A 61 -3.69 -1.93 4.27
CA TYR A 61 -3.62 -2.59 5.58
C TYR A 61 -3.70 -4.11 5.46
N LYS A 62 -4.64 -4.61 4.66
CA LYS A 62 -4.79 -6.04 4.42
C LYS A 62 -3.59 -6.64 3.70
N HIS A 63 -3.07 -5.97 2.67
CA HIS A 63 -1.87 -6.44 1.94
C HIS A 63 -0.63 -6.48 2.84
N ILE A 64 -0.48 -5.57 3.80
CA ILE A 64 0.58 -5.62 4.81
C ILE A 64 0.40 -6.83 5.74
N GLU A 65 -0.81 -7.13 6.19
CA GLU A 65 -1.07 -8.33 7.02
C GLU A 65 -0.81 -9.64 6.24
N ASP A 66 -1.15 -9.65 4.95
CA ASP A 66 -0.92 -10.77 4.05
C ASP A 66 0.54 -10.85 3.56
N SER A 67 1.38 -9.85 3.86
CA SER A 67 2.78 -9.80 3.46
C SER A 67 3.63 -10.83 4.21
N SER A 68 4.71 -11.24 3.55
CA SER A 68 5.70 -12.08 4.20
C SER A 68 6.57 -11.31 5.20
N ILE A 69 6.57 -9.98 5.19
CA ILE A 69 7.22 -9.14 6.21
C ILE A 69 6.53 -9.29 7.54
N PHE A 70 5.21 -9.09 7.57
CA PHE A 70 4.41 -9.22 8.78
C PHE A 70 4.52 -10.64 9.34
N ARG A 71 4.33 -11.66 8.50
CA ARG A 71 4.47 -13.07 8.92
C ARG A 71 5.85 -13.39 9.49
N ASN A 72 6.92 -12.98 8.81
CA ASN A 72 8.28 -13.25 9.29
C ASN A 72 8.57 -12.55 10.62
N TYR A 73 8.04 -11.33 10.82
CA TYR A 73 8.20 -10.62 12.08
C TYR A 73 7.49 -11.36 13.22
N GLN A 74 6.25 -11.80 13.00
CA GLN A 74 5.50 -12.60 13.99
C GLN A 74 6.24 -13.90 14.34
N ASP A 75 6.84 -14.57 13.35
CA ASP A 75 7.63 -15.77 13.58
C ASP A 75 8.96 -15.48 14.30
N LEU A 76 9.59 -14.34 14.03
CA LEU A 76 10.76 -13.87 14.76
C LEU A 76 10.43 -13.63 16.23
N VAL A 77 9.35 -12.90 16.52
CA VAL A 77 8.91 -12.64 17.90
C VAL A 77 8.65 -13.95 18.65
N LYS A 78 7.98 -14.92 18.02
CA LYS A 78 7.76 -16.25 18.63
C LYS A 78 9.08 -16.97 18.95
N LYS A 79 10.03 -16.99 18.01
CA LYS A 79 11.33 -17.63 18.22
C LYS A 79 12.13 -16.93 19.30
N LEU A 80 12.13 -15.61 19.31
CA LEU A 80 12.81 -14.81 20.32
C LEU A 80 12.24 -15.03 21.72
N LYS A 81 10.92 -15.16 21.86
CA LYS A 81 10.29 -15.56 23.14
C LYS A 81 10.81 -16.90 23.66
N GLN A 82 10.92 -17.91 22.79
CA GLN A 82 11.47 -19.22 23.16
C GLN A 82 12.94 -19.11 23.59
N CYS A 83 13.74 -18.32 22.86
CA CYS A 83 15.13 -18.05 23.22
C CYS A 83 15.24 -17.31 24.56
N ASN A 84 14.36 -16.34 24.84
CA ASN A 84 14.40 -15.57 26.08
C ASN A 84 14.24 -16.46 27.32
N ILE A 85 13.30 -17.42 27.28
CA ILE A 85 13.09 -18.39 28.37
C ILE A 85 14.38 -19.17 28.68
N LEU A 86 15.14 -19.55 27.64
CA LEU A 86 16.43 -20.23 27.83
C LEU A 86 17.50 -19.29 28.42
N LEU A 87 17.53 -18.02 27.97
CA LEU A 87 18.48 -17.01 28.45
C LEU A 87 18.22 -16.61 29.90
N GLU A 88 16.95 -16.55 30.32
CA GLU A 88 16.55 -16.32 31.72
C GLU A 88 17.13 -17.39 32.64
N ASN A 89 17.07 -18.68 32.25
CA ASN A 89 17.58 -19.79 33.05
C ASN A 89 19.10 -19.74 33.29
N ILE A 90 19.86 -19.09 32.41
CA ILE A 90 21.32 -18.95 32.53
C ILE A 90 21.75 -17.54 32.97
N GLY A 91 20.80 -16.67 33.33
CA GLY A 91 21.08 -15.30 33.79
C GLY A 91 21.65 -14.36 32.71
N CYS A 92 21.33 -14.60 31.44
CA CYS A 92 21.85 -13.87 30.27
C CYS A 92 20.73 -13.14 29.49
N SER A 93 19.52 -13.05 30.04
CA SER A 93 18.40 -12.35 29.40
C SER A 93 18.56 -10.83 29.48
N ASP A 94 18.18 -10.14 28.40
CA ASP A 94 17.97 -8.68 28.36
C ASP A 94 16.47 -8.41 28.20
N GLU A 95 15.76 -8.34 29.33
CA GLU A 95 14.31 -8.12 29.38
C GLU A 95 13.88 -6.88 28.58
N LYS A 96 14.67 -5.81 28.61
CA LYS A 96 14.35 -4.55 27.91
C LYS A 96 14.39 -4.72 26.40
N LEU A 97 15.35 -5.50 25.89
CA LEU A 97 15.43 -5.77 24.45
C LEU A 97 14.24 -6.62 24.00
N PHE A 98 13.93 -7.69 24.72
CA PHE A 98 12.80 -8.56 24.36
C PHE A 98 11.46 -7.84 24.42
N GLN A 99 11.24 -7.01 25.46
CA GLN A 99 10.05 -6.17 25.56
C GLN A 99 9.90 -5.23 24.35
N LYS A 100 10.98 -4.53 23.96
CA LYS A 100 10.95 -3.64 22.78
C LYS A 100 10.58 -4.36 21.48
N ILE A 101 11.08 -5.58 21.30
CA ILE A 101 10.78 -6.38 20.11
C ILE A 101 9.32 -6.86 20.15
N GLU A 102 8.82 -7.25 21.31
CA GLU A 102 7.42 -7.68 21.45
C GLU A 102 6.42 -6.53 21.25
N GLU A 103 6.75 -5.33 21.73
CA GLU A 103 5.90 -4.14 21.63
C GLU A 103 5.94 -3.46 20.25
N PHE A 104 6.96 -3.74 19.43
CA PHE A 104 7.07 -3.12 18.11
C PHE A 104 6.01 -3.65 17.15
N ASP A 105 5.08 -2.78 16.79
CA ASP A 105 4.05 -3.04 15.79
C ASP A 105 4.59 -2.80 14.37
N VAL A 106 5.16 -3.85 13.77
CA VAL A 106 5.67 -3.80 12.40
C VAL A 106 4.57 -3.46 11.38
N ARG A 107 3.30 -3.82 11.66
CA ARG A 107 2.18 -3.56 10.73
C ARG A 107 1.91 -2.07 10.71
N GLU A 108 1.73 -1.47 11.88
CA GLU A 108 1.47 -0.03 11.98
C GLU A 108 2.66 0.78 11.47
N TYR A 109 3.90 0.40 11.82
CA TYR A 109 5.09 1.08 11.31
C TYR A 109 5.20 1.03 9.77
N THR A 110 4.88 -0.12 9.16
CA THR A 110 4.85 -0.25 7.69
C THR A 110 3.74 0.59 7.07
N PHE A 111 2.56 0.63 7.70
CA PHE A 111 1.44 1.42 7.23
C PHE A 111 1.67 2.94 7.37
N GLU A 112 2.30 3.39 8.46
CA GLU A 112 2.73 4.78 8.61
C GLU A 112 3.74 5.17 7.54
N THR A 113 4.66 4.27 7.18
CA THR A 113 5.60 4.51 6.08
C THR A 113 4.86 4.69 4.75
N TYR A 114 3.84 3.86 4.48
CA TYR A 114 2.94 4.07 3.33
C TYR A 114 2.26 5.44 3.40
N LYS A 115 1.64 5.82 4.52
CA LYS A 115 0.96 7.12 4.66
C LYS A 115 1.91 8.29 4.41
N ASN A 116 3.13 8.22 4.94
CA ASN A 116 4.15 9.24 4.74
C ASN A 116 4.56 9.36 3.27
N ASN A 117 4.66 8.25 2.53
CA ASN A 117 4.93 8.27 1.10
C ASN A 117 3.81 8.95 0.27
N PHE A 118 2.60 9.05 0.83
CA PHE A 118 1.43 9.67 0.20
C PHE A 118 1.01 10.99 0.88
N VAL A 119 1.84 11.59 1.72
CA VAL A 119 1.48 12.81 2.49
C VAL A 119 1.09 13.97 1.59
N ASP A 120 1.78 14.13 0.46
CA ASP A 120 1.54 15.18 -0.54
C ASP A 120 0.66 14.70 -1.72
N ALA A 121 0.07 13.50 -1.61
CA ALA A 121 -0.77 12.96 -2.66
C ALA A 121 -2.11 13.71 -2.79
N VAL A 122 -2.61 13.84 -4.01
CA VAL A 122 -3.97 14.33 -4.25
C VAL A 122 -4.96 13.21 -3.90
N ARG A 123 -5.73 13.43 -2.83
CA ARG A 123 -6.82 12.53 -2.42
C ARG A 123 -8.07 12.81 -3.25
N LEU A 124 -8.47 11.85 -4.07
CA LEU A 124 -9.74 11.90 -4.78
C LEU A 124 -10.90 11.72 -3.78
N PRO A 125 -11.96 12.54 -3.89
CA PRO A 125 -13.13 12.40 -3.02
C PRO A 125 -13.94 11.16 -3.40
N TYR A 126 -14.75 10.68 -2.44
CA TYR A 126 -15.81 9.73 -2.75
C TYR A 126 -16.78 10.35 -3.75
N VAL A 127 -17.04 9.61 -4.82
CA VAL A 127 -18.01 10.01 -5.85
C VAL A 127 -19.42 9.67 -5.35
N ASN A 128 -20.41 10.52 -5.64
CA ASN A 128 -21.80 10.20 -5.34
C ASN A 128 -22.20 8.92 -6.10
N ALA A 129 -22.52 7.86 -5.35
CA ALA A 129 -22.92 6.58 -5.90
C ALA A 129 -24.16 6.70 -6.80
N GLU A 130 -25.12 7.58 -6.48
CA GLU A 130 -26.30 7.85 -7.30
C GLU A 130 -25.92 8.26 -8.72
N MET A 131 -24.92 9.15 -8.87
CA MET A 131 -24.42 9.56 -10.18
C MET A 131 -23.78 8.38 -10.95
N ILE A 132 -23.11 7.45 -10.25
CA ILE A 132 -22.56 6.25 -10.88
C ILE A 132 -23.70 5.34 -11.35
N PHE A 133 -24.73 5.13 -10.51
CA PHE A 133 -25.91 4.34 -10.84
C PHE A 133 -26.67 4.92 -12.02
N GLU A 134 -26.88 6.23 -12.06
CA GLU A 134 -27.52 6.91 -13.19
C GLU A 134 -26.73 6.67 -14.48
N LYS A 135 -25.41 6.85 -14.46
CA LYS A 135 -24.57 6.58 -15.64
C LYS A 135 -24.63 5.12 -16.07
N TYR A 136 -24.60 4.19 -15.11
CA TYR A 136 -24.69 2.75 -15.36
C TYR A 136 -26.03 2.35 -15.99
N PHE A 137 -27.16 2.72 -15.37
CA PHE A 137 -28.50 2.37 -15.86
C PHE A 137 -28.83 3.02 -17.20
N ASN A 138 -28.26 4.20 -17.49
CA ASN A 138 -28.43 4.89 -18.76
C ASN A 138 -27.36 4.51 -19.81
N SER A 139 -26.48 3.53 -19.53
CA SER A 139 -25.41 3.10 -20.43
C SER A 139 -24.54 4.27 -20.94
N ILE A 140 -24.28 5.22 -20.04
CA ILE A 140 -23.41 6.36 -20.31
C ILE A 140 -21.96 5.89 -20.11
N PRO A 141 -21.05 6.13 -21.08
CA PRO A 141 -19.64 5.76 -20.96
C PRO A 141 -19.03 6.17 -19.60
N PRO A 142 -18.22 5.29 -18.97
CA PRO A 142 -17.64 4.05 -19.52
C PRO A 142 -18.57 2.82 -19.50
N PHE A 143 -19.81 2.93 -19.02
CA PHE A 143 -20.77 1.83 -18.98
C PHE A 143 -21.35 1.57 -20.37
N SER A 144 -21.52 0.30 -20.73
CA SER A 144 -22.01 -0.09 -22.05
C SER A 144 -23.37 -0.76 -21.95
N SER A 145 -24.04 -0.93 -23.09
CA SER A 145 -25.28 -1.70 -23.19
C SER A 145 -25.09 -3.22 -23.06
N GLY A 146 -23.93 -3.67 -22.54
CA GLY A 146 -23.58 -5.08 -22.34
C GLY A 146 -24.46 -5.79 -21.30
N LYS A 147 -24.29 -7.11 -21.14
CA LYS A 147 -25.06 -7.87 -20.13
C LYS A 147 -24.70 -7.32 -18.74
N LYS A 148 -25.68 -6.72 -18.05
CA LYS A 148 -25.59 -6.15 -16.67
C LYS A 148 -24.79 -6.99 -15.65
N LYS A 149 -24.66 -8.31 -15.85
CA LYS A 149 -23.90 -9.23 -14.99
C LYS A 149 -22.38 -9.21 -15.19
N SER A 150 -21.87 -8.72 -16.32
CA SER A 150 -20.43 -8.77 -16.63
C SER A 150 -19.67 -7.48 -16.33
N GLU A 151 -20.37 -6.35 -16.17
CA GLU A 151 -19.69 -5.06 -15.89
C GLU A 151 -19.36 -4.88 -14.40
N PHE A 152 -20.10 -5.56 -13.50
CA PHE A 152 -19.96 -5.46 -12.05
C PHE A 152 -20.48 -6.73 -11.35
N SER A 153 -19.77 -7.86 -11.49
CA SER A 153 -20.23 -9.14 -10.90
C SER A 153 -20.37 -9.08 -9.37
N ASP A 154 -19.54 -8.26 -8.71
CA ASP A 154 -19.40 -8.24 -7.25
C ASP A 154 -19.73 -6.88 -6.60
N ALA A 155 -20.13 -5.87 -7.38
CA ALA A 155 -20.33 -4.51 -6.85
C ALA A 155 -21.77 -4.23 -6.37
N PHE A 156 -22.73 -5.10 -6.66
CA PHE A 156 -24.14 -4.88 -6.35
C PHE A 156 -24.77 -6.10 -5.67
N VAL A 157 -25.38 -5.88 -4.51
CA VAL A 157 -26.41 -6.76 -3.94
C VAL A 157 -27.74 -6.03 -4.09
N ILE A 158 -28.68 -6.63 -4.84
CA ILE A 158 -30.06 -6.15 -4.98
C ILE A 158 -30.94 -7.03 -4.09
#